data_AF-A0A424JB97-F1
#
_entry.id   AF-A0A424JB97-F1
#
_cell.length_a   1.000
_cell.length_b   1.000
_cell.length_c   1.000
_cell.angle_alpha   90.00
_cell.angle_beta   90.00
_cell.angle_gamma   90.00
#
_symmetry.space_group_name_H-M   'P 1'
#
loop_
_entity.id
_entity.type
_entity.pdbx_description
1 polymer ?
#
loop_
_entity_poly.entity_id
_entity_poly.type
_entity_poly.pdbx_seq_one_letter_code
_entity_poly.pdbx_strand_id
1 'polypeptide(L)'
;MKNILAKTVLRHLRGASCFALLFAASEIAWAQSVDVQRAIDAYDEGDYAAAMAVWEPLANQGNRDAQFAMGVLYYEGHGVNKNLDEALAWFRKAADSEHPTAMFNLGVAYWEGRGLSQSFAQAVDWWERAAESGDVASQYNLGLAYYFGKGAQKDLDQARNWLTQAAEKGHADAQRVLGIIDEKVAKSQTASSSTSGASVASAANQAGSTEVESVMVQPAKSQETQAQNVSEPSSGQVGNATTPEASTKVTTTTKEKAAAGSVIITTRFRAAEVSVDQLELRSGPNSQSPVLQTLRQGTPVKIIEARGSWGRVEIPGHVRLWVFGNYVQGAPEGRITANKVRLRNRPTTGENSKVVAHLNKGDSVTVHTSTGDWKQISSGEATPGWVRLSGVSEQNPVTQDWLNNFNALANAPTGKTKTASANSTPSAFRAAWVRRDNTAVFGRAAADAPKLNDLEKDLPVKVIGSKGEWLMIESPIGLDVWVYGKFISETENTAQINNNRVRIRSLPSTDPESDVLGLLDKGTPVEIKSRKGDWIRLRVTRSIAGWVASERLTIPGSISADWQKRWDDIRSQNRL
;
A
#
# COMPACT_ATOMS: atom_id res chain seq x y z
N MET A 1 5.89 15.25 -31.73
CA MET A 1 6.26 16.45 -30.94
C MET A 1 7.67 16.89 -31.29
N LYS A 2 7.91 17.43 -32.48
CA LYS A 2 9.27 17.82 -32.95
C LYS A 2 9.40 19.29 -33.38
N ASN A 3 8.40 20.16 -33.15
CA ASN A 3 8.42 21.46 -33.84
C ASN A 3 7.77 22.67 -33.14
N ILE A 4 7.57 22.65 -31.83
CA ILE A 4 6.96 23.81 -31.12
C ILE A 4 7.98 24.55 -30.23
N LEU A 5 9.04 23.91 -29.75
CA LEU A 5 10.06 24.57 -28.91
C LEU A 5 11.08 25.44 -29.67
N ALA A 6 11.21 25.29 -31.00
CA ALA A 6 12.28 25.96 -31.76
C ALA A 6 11.93 27.37 -32.30
N LYS A 7 10.67 27.81 -32.27
CA LYS A 7 10.25 29.02 -33.01
C LYS A 7 9.97 30.27 -32.16
N THR A 8 9.89 30.17 -30.83
CA THR A 8 9.48 31.31 -29.99
C THR A 8 10.65 32.15 -29.48
N VAL A 9 11.90 31.65 -29.55
CA VAL A 9 13.05 32.32 -28.90
C VAL A 9 13.76 33.35 -29.79
N LEU A 10 13.46 33.44 -31.10
CA LEU A 10 14.30 34.20 -32.06
C LEU A 10 13.67 35.49 -32.64
N ARG A 11 12.82 36.19 -31.89
CA ARG A 11 12.38 37.55 -32.27
C ARG A 11 12.41 38.46 -31.06
N HIS A 12 13.51 39.18 -30.92
CA HIS A 12 13.65 40.54 -30.40
C HIS A 12 15.05 40.62 -29.84
N LEU A 13 15.94 41.37 -30.51
CA LEU A 13 17.09 42.09 -29.95
C LEU A 13 17.97 42.57 -31.13
N ARG A 14 17.67 43.76 -31.64
CA ARG A 14 18.59 44.59 -32.44
C ARG A 14 18.74 45.93 -31.72
N GLY A 15 19.97 46.29 -31.35
CA GLY A 15 20.31 47.59 -30.76
C GLY A 15 21.62 47.52 -29.99
N ALA A 16 22.70 48.05 -30.58
CA ALA A 16 24.08 47.84 -30.18
C ALA A 16 24.50 48.69 -28.97
N SER A 17 24.73 48.03 -27.82
CA SER A 17 25.84 48.34 -26.87
C SER A 17 25.92 47.32 -25.70
N CYS A 18 25.48 46.07 -25.92
CA CYS A 18 25.47 45.02 -24.91
C CYS A 18 26.19 43.73 -25.37
N PHE A 19 27.00 43.79 -26.44
CA PHE A 19 27.47 42.55 -27.10
C PHE A 19 28.38 41.67 -26.22
N ALA A 20 29.23 42.22 -25.33
CA ALA A 20 30.10 41.38 -24.48
C ALA A 20 29.34 40.74 -23.30
N LEU A 21 28.39 41.45 -22.69
CA LEU A 21 27.57 40.92 -21.58
C LEU A 21 26.42 40.05 -22.09
N LEU A 22 25.85 40.33 -23.27
CA LEU A 22 24.87 39.45 -23.93
C LEU A 22 25.52 38.19 -24.47
N PHE A 23 26.76 38.22 -24.95
CA PHE A 23 27.47 36.99 -25.35
C PHE A 23 27.73 36.09 -24.15
N ALA A 24 28.27 36.62 -23.05
CA ALA A 24 28.47 35.83 -21.83
C ALA A 24 27.16 35.32 -21.22
N ALA A 25 26.10 36.15 -21.16
CA ALA A 25 24.79 35.71 -20.70
C ALA A 25 24.13 34.70 -21.65
N SER A 26 24.38 34.79 -22.96
CA SER A 26 23.93 33.80 -23.93
C SER A 26 24.72 32.50 -23.81
N GLU A 27 26.04 32.52 -23.63
CA GLU A 27 26.83 31.29 -23.43
C GLU A 27 26.47 30.58 -22.11
N ILE A 28 26.20 31.34 -21.04
CA ILE A 28 25.75 30.78 -19.75
C ILE A 28 24.34 30.19 -19.87
N ALA A 29 23.41 30.86 -20.56
CA ALA A 29 22.06 30.35 -20.78
C ALA A 29 22.05 29.10 -21.70
N TRP A 30 22.93 29.08 -22.71
CA TRP A 30 23.10 27.91 -23.58
C TRP A 30 23.76 26.74 -22.82
N ALA A 31 24.79 26.98 -22.01
CA ALA A 31 25.43 25.95 -21.18
C ALA A 31 24.46 25.35 -20.15
N GLN A 32 23.70 26.18 -19.43
CA GLN A 32 22.67 25.70 -18.50
C GLN A 32 21.57 24.88 -19.21
N SER A 33 21.22 25.23 -20.45
CA SER A 33 20.24 24.46 -21.23
C SER A 33 20.76 23.08 -21.68
N VAL A 34 22.05 22.97 -21.98
CA VAL A 34 22.69 21.69 -22.35
C VAL A 34 22.83 20.77 -21.14
N ASP A 35 23.20 21.32 -19.98
CA ASP A 35 23.33 20.54 -18.74
C ASP A 35 21.98 19.98 -18.27
N VAL A 36 20.90 20.76 -18.36
CA VAL A 36 19.54 20.27 -18.02
C VAL A 36 19.09 19.17 -18.97
N GLN A 37 19.35 19.30 -20.28
CA GLN A 37 19.00 18.23 -21.22
C GLN A 37 19.80 16.95 -20.95
N ARG A 38 21.10 17.08 -20.63
CA ARG A 38 21.92 15.95 -20.23
C ARG A 38 21.40 15.26 -18.96
N ALA A 39 20.86 16.02 -18.01
CA ALA A 39 20.26 15.46 -16.81
C ALA A 39 18.95 14.70 -17.12
N ILE A 40 18.14 15.21 -18.06
CA ILE A 40 16.94 14.52 -18.56
C ILE A 40 17.33 13.22 -19.27
N ASP A 41 18.31 13.27 -20.17
CA ASP A 41 18.77 12.09 -20.90
C ASP A 41 19.33 11.04 -19.93
N ALA A 42 20.14 11.45 -18.95
CA ALA A 42 20.64 10.57 -17.90
C ALA A 42 19.51 9.95 -17.06
N TYR A 43 18.47 10.72 -16.73
CA TYR A 43 17.29 10.23 -16.02
C TYR A 43 16.52 9.18 -16.84
N ASP A 44 16.33 9.43 -18.14
CA ASP A 44 15.64 8.51 -19.05
C ASP A 44 16.44 7.22 -19.28
N GLU A 45 17.77 7.31 -19.24
CA GLU A 45 18.70 6.16 -19.30
C GLU A 45 18.81 5.40 -17.95
N GLY A 46 18.25 5.94 -16.88
CA GLY A 46 18.29 5.36 -15.53
C GLY A 46 19.54 5.70 -14.71
N ASP A 47 20.43 6.57 -15.21
CA ASP A 47 21.54 7.14 -14.45
C ASP A 47 21.06 8.33 -13.60
N TYR A 48 20.31 7.98 -12.55
CA TYR A 48 19.74 8.95 -11.64
C TYR A 48 20.77 9.71 -10.82
N ALA A 49 21.98 9.15 -10.63
CA ALA A 49 23.06 9.82 -9.93
C ALA A 49 23.62 10.97 -10.77
N ALA A 50 23.84 10.74 -12.08
CA ALA A 50 24.25 11.80 -13.00
C ALA A 50 23.16 12.87 -13.15
N ALA A 51 21.89 12.48 -13.25
CA ALA A 51 20.77 13.42 -13.29
C ALA A 51 20.70 14.29 -12.02
N MET A 52 20.83 13.68 -10.85
CA MET A 52 20.82 14.37 -9.56
C MET A 52 22.00 15.34 -9.41
N ALA A 53 23.20 14.96 -9.83
CA ALA A 53 24.39 15.80 -9.74
C ALA A 53 24.24 17.14 -10.49
N VAL A 54 23.39 17.17 -11.52
CA VAL A 54 23.07 18.39 -12.27
C VAL A 54 21.87 19.13 -11.68
N TRP A 55 20.79 18.42 -11.32
CA TRP A 55 19.58 19.06 -10.80
C TRP A 55 19.74 19.62 -9.39
N GLU A 56 20.52 19.00 -8.51
CA GLU A 56 20.70 19.47 -7.13
C GLU A 56 21.22 20.92 -7.04
N PRO A 57 22.34 21.31 -7.70
CA PRO A 57 22.80 22.70 -7.65
C PRO A 57 21.80 23.69 -8.26
N LEU A 58 21.12 23.30 -9.36
CA LEU A 58 20.09 24.14 -9.99
C LEU A 58 18.87 24.32 -9.09
N ALA A 59 18.43 23.25 -8.42
CA ALA A 59 17.31 23.27 -7.48
C ALA A 59 17.62 24.17 -6.27
N ASN A 60 18.85 24.10 -5.77
CA ASN A 60 19.35 24.97 -4.70
C ASN A 60 19.44 26.45 -5.13
N GLN A 61 19.62 26.73 -6.43
CA GLN A 61 19.60 28.08 -7.00
C GLN A 61 18.18 28.59 -7.31
N GLY A 62 17.14 27.83 -7.01
CA GLY A 62 15.75 28.25 -7.23
C GLY A 62 15.17 27.86 -8.59
N ASN A 63 15.85 27.03 -9.39
CA ASN A 63 15.28 26.56 -10.64
C ASN A 63 14.07 25.65 -10.36
N ARG A 64 12.88 26.10 -10.74
CA ARG A 64 11.61 25.44 -10.43
C ARG A 64 11.48 24.03 -11.04
N ASP A 65 12.05 23.82 -12.23
CA ASP A 65 11.98 22.54 -12.93
C ASP A 65 12.93 21.52 -12.28
N ALA A 66 14.12 21.96 -11.87
CA ALA A 66 15.06 21.15 -11.11
C ALA A 66 14.53 20.83 -9.70
N GLN A 67 13.87 21.78 -9.02
CA GLN A 67 13.19 21.52 -7.75
C GLN A 67 12.08 20.48 -7.90
N PHE A 68 11.29 20.57 -8.97
CA PHE A 68 10.29 19.55 -9.28
C PHE A 68 10.94 18.19 -9.55
N ALA A 69 12.02 18.15 -10.35
CA ALA A 69 12.76 16.92 -10.65
C ALA A 69 13.34 16.27 -9.38
N MET A 70 13.92 17.06 -8.46
CA MET A 70 14.35 16.57 -7.14
C MET A 70 13.20 15.96 -6.36
N GLY A 71 12.02 16.59 -6.38
CA GLY A 71 10.80 16.04 -5.78
C GLY A 71 10.40 14.69 -6.37
N VAL A 72 10.50 14.54 -7.70
CA VAL A 72 10.25 13.26 -8.40
C VAL A 72 11.26 12.19 -8.00
N LEU A 73 12.55 12.53 -7.91
CA LEU A 73 13.60 11.59 -7.50
C LEU A 73 13.32 11.02 -6.11
N TYR A 74 12.95 11.84 -5.13
CA TYR A 74 12.54 11.39 -3.81
C TYR A 74 11.19 10.67 -3.80
N TYR A 75 10.24 11.07 -4.65
CA TYR A 75 8.92 10.44 -4.72
C TYR A 75 9.01 9.01 -5.28
N GLU A 76 9.82 8.79 -6.33
CA GLU A 76 9.99 7.48 -6.95
C GLU A 76 11.12 6.65 -6.32
N GLY A 77 12.08 7.29 -5.65
CA GLY A 77 13.27 6.64 -5.11
C GLY A 77 14.33 6.38 -6.18
N HIS A 78 14.44 7.27 -7.16
CA HIS A 78 15.40 7.22 -8.25
C HIS A 78 16.70 7.89 -7.80
N GLY A 79 17.80 7.13 -7.70
CA GLY A 79 19.10 7.63 -7.24
C GLY A 79 19.18 7.98 -5.74
N VAL A 80 18.04 8.09 -5.05
CA VAL A 80 17.91 8.33 -3.62
C VAL A 80 16.89 7.39 -2.97
N ASN A 81 16.94 7.27 -1.65
CA ASN A 81 15.90 6.54 -0.93
C ASN A 81 14.56 7.26 -1.10
N LYS A 82 13.54 6.51 -1.51
CA LYS A 82 12.17 7.00 -1.60
C LYS A 82 11.74 7.63 -0.27
N ASN A 83 11.39 8.91 -0.30
CA ASN A 83 11.00 9.68 0.87
C ASN A 83 9.90 10.68 0.45
N LEU A 84 8.68 10.44 0.92
CA LEU A 84 7.54 11.26 0.57
C LEU A 84 7.61 12.66 1.19
N ASP A 85 8.18 12.81 2.39
CA ASP A 85 8.27 14.10 3.07
C ASP A 85 9.27 15.01 2.35
N GLU A 86 10.41 14.47 1.94
CA GLU A 86 11.40 15.18 1.10
C GLU A 86 10.82 15.53 -0.28
N ALA A 87 10.10 14.58 -0.90
CA ALA A 87 9.43 14.85 -2.17
C ALA A 87 8.44 16.02 -2.07
N LEU A 88 7.62 16.05 -1.02
CA LEU A 88 6.67 17.12 -0.77
C LEU A 88 7.36 18.45 -0.44
N ALA A 89 8.48 18.43 0.28
CA ALA A 89 9.28 19.62 0.53
C ALA A 89 9.83 20.22 -0.77
N TRP A 90 10.33 19.38 -1.68
CA TRP A 90 10.80 19.81 -3.00
C TRP A 90 9.67 20.28 -3.92
N PHE A 91 8.54 19.55 -3.96
CA PHE A 91 7.35 20.00 -4.68
C PHE A 91 6.84 21.34 -4.14
N ARG A 92 6.95 21.57 -2.83
CA ARG A 92 6.59 22.86 -2.24
C ARG A 92 7.48 24.00 -2.71
N LYS A 93 8.80 23.81 -2.73
CA LYS A 93 9.73 24.81 -3.29
C LYS A 93 9.41 25.11 -4.76
N ALA A 94 9.18 24.07 -5.55
CA ALA A 94 8.83 24.21 -6.96
C ALA A 94 7.49 24.94 -7.16
N ALA A 95 6.48 24.62 -6.34
CA ALA A 95 5.17 25.25 -6.40
C ALA A 95 5.19 26.71 -5.91
N ASP A 96 5.99 27.03 -4.89
CA ASP A 96 6.23 28.41 -4.47
C ASP A 96 6.99 29.20 -5.57
N SER A 97 7.72 28.52 -6.45
CA SER A 97 8.36 29.06 -7.67
C SER A 97 7.49 28.92 -8.93
N GLU A 98 6.17 28.84 -8.77
CA GLU A 98 5.18 28.81 -9.86
C GLU A 98 5.30 27.63 -10.83
N HIS A 99 5.73 26.45 -10.36
CA HIS A 99 5.72 25.23 -11.18
C HIS A 99 4.32 24.57 -11.18
N PRO A 100 3.58 24.54 -12.32
CA PRO A 100 2.17 24.14 -12.33
C PRO A 100 1.93 22.69 -11.90
N THR A 101 2.77 21.75 -12.36
CA THR A 101 2.66 20.33 -11.98
C THR A 101 2.97 20.10 -10.50
N ALA A 102 3.79 20.96 -9.88
CA ALA A 102 4.14 20.82 -8.47
C ALA A 102 2.98 21.30 -7.59
N MET A 103 2.34 22.40 -7.97
CA MET A 103 1.09 22.87 -7.38
C MET A 103 0.00 21.81 -7.49
N PHE A 104 -0.19 21.23 -8.67
CA PHE A 104 -1.13 20.12 -8.86
C PHE A 104 -0.87 18.95 -7.91
N ASN A 105 0.39 18.49 -7.85
CA ASN A 105 0.79 17.38 -6.98
C ASN A 105 0.59 17.69 -5.48
N LEU A 106 0.85 18.93 -5.05
CA LEU A 106 0.53 19.37 -3.69
C LEU A 106 -0.97 19.38 -3.42
N GLY A 107 -1.76 19.85 -4.39
CA GLY A 107 -3.22 19.81 -4.28
C GLY A 107 -3.73 18.38 -4.09
N VAL A 108 -3.19 17.42 -4.85
CA VAL A 108 -3.50 16.00 -4.68
C VAL A 108 -3.03 15.46 -3.32
N ALA A 109 -1.84 15.83 -2.86
CA ALA A 109 -1.33 15.39 -1.56
C ALA A 109 -2.21 15.86 -0.39
N TYR A 110 -2.67 17.11 -0.41
CA TYR A 110 -3.64 17.63 0.55
C TYR A 110 -5.02 16.99 0.41
N TRP A 111 -5.47 16.71 -0.82
CA TRP A 111 -6.75 16.05 -1.07
C TRP A 111 -6.79 14.63 -0.51
N GLU A 112 -5.71 13.87 -0.70
CA GLU A 112 -5.63 12.46 -0.30
C GLU A 112 -5.08 12.25 1.12
N GLY A 113 -4.53 13.29 1.76
CA GLY A 113 -3.83 13.17 3.03
C GLY A 113 -2.54 12.33 2.95
N ARG A 114 -1.84 12.37 1.81
CA ARG A 114 -0.60 11.61 1.57
C ARG A 114 0.61 12.45 1.96
N GLY A 115 1.25 12.13 3.08
CA GLY A 115 2.43 12.85 3.60
C GLY A 115 2.10 14.23 4.18
N LEU A 116 0.89 14.73 3.97
CA LEU A 116 0.32 15.93 4.60
C LEU A 116 -0.99 15.57 5.29
N SER A 117 -1.40 16.38 6.27
CA SER A 117 -2.75 16.26 6.84
C SER A 117 -3.78 16.58 5.76
N GLN A 118 -4.81 15.75 5.63
CA GLN A 118 -5.84 15.94 4.61
C GLN A 118 -6.54 17.30 4.80
N SER A 119 -6.63 18.07 3.72
CA SER A 119 -7.28 19.38 3.70
C SER A 119 -7.81 19.69 2.30
N PHE A 120 -9.12 19.53 2.10
CA PHE A 120 -9.75 19.84 0.82
C PHE A 120 -9.66 21.32 0.45
N ALA A 121 -9.68 22.22 1.44
CA ALA A 121 -9.53 23.65 1.21
C ALA A 121 -8.13 24.00 0.69
N GLN A 122 -7.08 23.41 1.28
CA GLN A 122 -5.72 23.60 0.76
C GLN A 122 -5.54 22.94 -0.60
N ALA A 123 -6.18 21.80 -0.85
CA ALA A 123 -6.15 21.17 -2.17
C ALA A 123 -6.71 22.11 -3.25
N VAL A 124 -7.86 22.74 -2.98
CA VAL A 124 -8.48 23.73 -3.87
C VAL A 124 -7.57 24.92 -4.10
N ASP A 125 -6.97 25.50 -3.06
CA ASP A 125 -6.04 26.64 -3.17
C ASP A 125 -4.85 26.34 -4.11
N TRP A 126 -4.25 25.15 -3.98
CA TRP A 126 -3.18 24.72 -4.87
C TRP A 126 -3.65 24.47 -6.31
N TRP A 127 -4.82 23.86 -6.49
CA TRP A 127 -5.37 23.63 -7.82
C TRP A 127 -5.82 24.91 -8.51
N GLU A 128 -6.31 25.91 -7.78
CA GLU A 128 -6.65 27.22 -8.33
C GLU A 128 -5.43 27.90 -8.94
N ARG A 129 -4.32 27.99 -8.19
CA ARG A 129 -3.06 28.54 -8.69
C ARG A 129 -2.50 27.78 -9.90
N ALA A 130 -2.59 26.45 -9.88
CA ALA A 130 -2.15 25.62 -11.00
C ALA A 130 -3.05 25.79 -12.24
N ALA A 131 -4.36 25.88 -12.03
CA ALA A 131 -5.37 26.05 -13.07
C ALA A 131 -5.26 27.40 -13.77
N GLU A 132 -4.97 28.47 -13.01
CA GLU A 132 -4.65 29.81 -13.52
C GLU A 132 -3.36 29.81 -14.35
N SER A 133 -2.38 28.98 -13.96
CA SER A 133 -1.16 28.73 -14.73
C SER A 133 -1.37 27.82 -15.96
N GLY A 134 -2.61 27.42 -16.21
CA GLY A 134 -3.03 26.67 -17.39
C GLY A 134 -2.97 25.14 -17.26
N ASP A 135 -2.69 24.59 -16.08
CA ASP A 135 -2.65 23.14 -15.85
C ASP A 135 -4.04 22.51 -16.01
N VAL A 136 -4.17 21.62 -17.00
CA VAL A 136 -5.45 21.05 -17.42
C VAL A 136 -6.07 20.13 -16.36
N ALA A 137 -5.22 19.36 -15.66
CA ALA A 137 -5.67 18.44 -14.62
C ALA A 137 -6.20 19.20 -13.40
N SER A 138 -5.57 20.33 -13.04
CA SER A 138 -6.03 21.22 -11.99
C SER A 138 -7.33 21.92 -12.36
N GLN A 139 -7.46 22.41 -13.60
CA GLN A 139 -8.73 22.97 -14.10
C GLN A 139 -9.89 21.96 -13.97
N TYR A 140 -9.63 20.69 -14.31
CA TYR A 140 -10.61 19.62 -14.13
C TYR A 140 -10.95 19.35 -12.66
N ASN A 141 -9.95 19.17 -11.79
CA ASN A 141 -10.16 18.87 -10.37
C ASN A 141 -10.83 20.04 -9.62
N LEU A 142 -10.51 21.28 -9.97
CA LEU A 142 -11.15 22.47 -9.43
C LEU A 142 -12.62 22.56 -9.86
N GLY A 143 -12.91 22.25 -11.13
CA GLY A 143 -14.27 22.14 -11.63
C GLY A 143 -15.11 21.11 -10.86
N LEU A 144 -14.53 19.96 -10.53
CA LEU A 144 -15.20 18.96 -9.67
C LEU A 144 -15.37 19.43 -8.23
N ALA A 145 -14.37 20.11 -7.66
CA ALA A 145 -14.44 20.65 -6.30
C ALA A 145 -15.63 21.62 -6.14
N TYR A 146 -15.82 22.53 -7.10
CA TYR A 146 -16.97 23.42 -7.15
C TYR A 146 -18.29 22.69 -7.46
N TYR A 147 -18.27 21.66 -8.32
CA TYR A 147 -19.48 20.88 -8.63
C TYR A 147 -20.03 20.13 -7.41
N PHE A 148 -19.15 19.53 -6.61
CA PHE A 148 -19.52 18.77 -5.41
C PHE A 148 -19.59 19.60 -4.14
N GLY A 149 -18.99 20.80 -4.12
CA GLY A 149 -18.84 21.60 -2.90
C GLY A 149 -17.86 20.99 -1.91
N LYS A 150 -16.77 20.38 -2.40
CA LYS A 150 -15.72 19.77 -1.56
C LYS A 150 -14.48 20.64 -1.58
N GLY A 151 -14.10 21.21 -0.44
CA GLY A 151 -12.97 22.14 -0.33
C GLY A 151 -13.28 23.57 -0.76
N ALA A 152 -14.33 23.77 -1.58
CA ALA A 152 -14.93 25.04 -1.92
C ALA A 152 -16.45 24.98 -1.72
N GLN A 153 -17.11 26.14 -1.61
CA GLN A 153 -18.56 26.19 -1.66
C GLN A 153 -19.04 25.70 -3.03
N LYS A 154 -20.14 24.93 -3.04
CA LYS A 154 -20.73 24.45 -4.28
C LYS A 154 -21.15 25.61 -5.18
N ASP A 155 -20.64 25.63 -6.40
CA ASP A 155 -20.90 26.67 -7.40
C ASP A 155 -20.89 26.04 -8.79
N LEU A 156 -22.05 26.00 -9.45
CA LEU A 156 -22.19 25.35 -10.77
C LEU A 156 -21.60 26.20 -11.89
N ASP A 157 -21.57 27.52 -11.75
CA ASP A 157 -21.03 28.42 -12.78
C ASP A 157 -19.51 28.36 -12.76
N GLN A 158 -18.89 28.36 -11.57
CA GLN A 158 -17.46 28.11 -11.42
C GLN A 158 -17.07 26.71 -11.89
N ALA A 159 -17.86 25.69 -11.52
CA ALA A 159 -17.63 24.33 -12.01
C ALA A 159 -17.62 24.27 -13.53
N ARG A 160 -18.64 24.87 -14.17
CA ARG A 160 -18.77 24.92 -15.64
C ARG A 160 -17.64 25.70 -16.29
N ASN A 161 -17.22 26.82 -15.71
CA ASN A 161 -16.12 27.63 -16.22
C ASN A 161 -14.80 26.84 -16.26
N TRP A 162 -14.40 26.25 -15.14
CA TRP A 162 -13.16 25.49 -15.05
C TRP A 162 -13.17 24.21 -15.89
N LEU A 163 -14.30 23.49 -15.91
CA LEU A 163 -14.44 22.31 -16.76
C LEU A 163 -14.42 22.66 -18.25
N THR A 164 -15.00 23.79 -18.67
CA THR A 164 -14.95 24.28 -20.06
C THR A 164 -13.52 24.50 -20.50
N GLN A 165 -12.72 25.20 -19.68
CA GLN A 165 -11.30 25.42 -19.99
C GLN A 165 -10.51 24.11 -20.14
N ALA A 166 -10.75 23.13 -19.27
CA ALA A 166 -10.12 21.81 -19.38
C ALA A 166 -10.59 21.05 -20.64
N ALA A 167 -11.89 21.15 -20.96
CA ALA A 167 -12.51 20.49 -22.10
C ALA A 167 -12.03 21.05 -23.45
N GLU A 168 -11.85 22.37 -23.55
CA GLU A 168 -11.30 23.07 -24.73
C GLU A 168 -9.85 22.64 -25.02
N LYS A 169 -9.10 22.30 -23.97
CA LYS A 169 -7.76 21.72 -24.06
C LYS A 169 -7.75 20.19 -24.27
N GLY A 170 -8.92 19.59 -24.50
CA GLY A 170 -9.06 18.18 -24.86
C GLY A 170 -9.18 17.20 -23.69
N HIS A 171 -9.47 17.67 -22.46
CA HIS A 171 -9.67 16.78 -21.32
C HIS A 171 -11.01 16.02 -21.44
N ALA A 172 -10.94 14.74 -21.81
CA ALA A 172 -12.12 13.92 -22.12
C ALA A 172 -13.11 13.79 -20.94
N ASP A 173 -12.60 13.68 -19.70
CA ASP A 173 -13.47 13.63 -18.53
C ASP A 173 -14.16 14.97 -18.25
N ALA A 174 -13.52 16.09 -18.60
CA ALA A 174 -14.12 17.41 -18.42
C ALA A 174 -15.29 17.60 -19.38
N GLN A 175 -15.11 17.21 -20.65
CA GLN A 175 -16.17 17.22 -21.67
C GLN A 175 -17.40 16.41 -21.24
N ARG A 176 -17.19 15.22 -20.66
CA ARG A 176 -18.30 14.38 -20.17
C ARG A 176 -19.06 15.04 -19.02
N VAL A 177 -18.34 15.59 -18.04
CA VAL A 177 -18.95 16.22 -16.87
C VAL A 177 -19.70 17.50 -17.25
N LEU A 178 -19.19 18.28 -18.20
CA LEU A 178 -19.92 19.42 -18.77
C LEU A 178 -21.27 19.02 -19.37
N GLY A 179 -21.31 17.91 -20.13
CA GLY A 179 -22.57 17.40 -20.67
C GLY A 179 -23.62 17.11 -19.58
N ILE A 180 -23.19 16.56 -18.44
CA ILE A 180 -24.05 16.30 -17.28
C ILE A 180 -24.53 17.60 -16.63
N ILE A 181 -23.65 18.59 -16.49
CA ILE A 181 -23.98 19.90 -15.92
C ILE A 181 -24.99 20.62 -16.80
N ASP A 182 -24.74 20.68 -18.11
CA ASP A 182 -25.60 21.37 -19.08
C ASP A 182 -26.98 20.71 -19.18
N GLU A 183 -27.06 19.38 -19.15
CA GLU A 183 -28.32 18.64 -19.10
C GLU A 183 -29.11 18.95 -17.82
N LYS A 184 -28.43 19.03 -16.67
CA LYS A 184 -29.06 19.33 -15.38
C LYS A 184 -29.58 20.75 -15.31
N VAL A 185 -28.82 21.71 -15.84
CA VAL A 185 -29.24 23.11 -15.96
C VAL A 185 -30.47 23.21 -16.88
N ALA A 186 -30.46 22.55 -18.04
CA ALA A 186 -31.60 22.54 -18.96
C ALA A 186 -32.88 21.96 -18.31
N LYS A 187 -32.76 20.86 -17.55
CA LYS A 187 -33.90 20.28 -16.80
C LYS A 187 -34.43 21.19 -15.69
N SER A 188 -33.55 21.95 -15.02
CA SER A 188 -33.96 22.90 -13.99
C SER A 188 -34.73 24.10 -14.57
N GLN A 189 -34.36 24.54 -15.79
CA GLN A 189 -35.02 25.64 -16.49
C GLN A 189 -36.39 25.23 -17.07
N THR A 190 -36.52 24.01 -17.60
CA THR A 190 -37.81 23.49 -18.11
C THR A 190 -38.81 23.15 -17.00
N ALA A 191 -38.36 22.81 -15.79
CA ALA A 191 -39.21 22.66 -14.62
C ALA A 191 -39.71 24.02 -14.07
N SER A 192 -38.91 25.08 -14.22
CA SER A 192 -39.29 26.43 -13.81
C SER A 192 -40.31 27.10 -14.74
N SER A 193 -40.37 26.73 -16.02
CA SER A 193 -41.36 27.24 -16.98
C SER A 193 -42.71 26.50 -16.95
N SER A 194 -42.78 25.30 -16.35
CA SER A 194 -44.03 24.55 -16.16
C SER A 194 -44.71 24.79 -14.80
N THR A 195 -44.07 25.54 -13.90
CA THR A 195 -44.54 25.80 -12.53
C THR A 195 -44.92 27.28 -12.30
N SER A 196 -45.58 27.91 -13.27
CA SER A 196 -46.27 29.21 -13.05
C SER A 196 -47.72 29.06 -12.59
N GLY A 197 -48.13 27.86 -12.17
CA GLY A 197 -49.50 27.59 -11.73
C GLY A 197 -49.65 26.40 -10.78
N ALA A 198 -48.95 26.37 -9.64
CA ALA A 198 -49.38 25.67 -8.43
C ALA A 198 -48.40 25.91 -7.27
N SER A 199 -48.95 26.17 -6.08
CA SER A 199 -48.24 26.55 -4.86
C SER A 199 -47.46 25.42 -4.19
N VAL A 200 -46.20 25.74 -3.86
CA VAL A 200 -45.31 25.29 -2.77
C VAL A 200 -45.63 23.97 -2.06
N ALA A 201 -44.79 22.96 -2.28
CA ALA A 201 -44.36 22.02 -1.25
C ALA A 201 -42.89 21.65 -1.51
N SER A 202 -42.02 21.96 -0.55
CA SER A 202 -40.58 21.74 -0.61
C SER A 202 -40.23 20.26 -0.52
N ALA A 203 -39.63 19.70 -1.58
CA ALA A 203 -38.94 18.42 -1.55
C ALA A 203 -37.52 18.61 -2.09
N ALA A 204 -36.54 18.47 -1.20
CA ALA A 204 -35.12 18.56 -1.51
C ALA A 204 -34.73 17.40 -2.45
N ASN A 205 -34.31 17.78 -3.65
CA ASN A 205 -33.99 16.86 -4.74
C ASN A 205 -32.54 16.37 -4.59
N GLN A 206 -32.34 15.14 -4.09
CA GLN A 206 -31.07 14.41 -4.17
C GLN A 206 -31.28 13.12 -4.96
N ALA A 207 -31.10 13.20 -6.28
CA ALA A 207 -30.91 12.03 -7.13
C ALA A 207 -29.96 12.41 -8.28
N GLY A 208 -28.88 11.65 -8.44
CA GLY A 208 -27.90 11.80 -9.52
C GLY A 208 -26.58 12.42 -9.06
N SER A 209 -25.70 11.63 -8.44
CA SER A 209 -24.30 12.05 -8.18
C SER A 209 -23.27 10.91 -8.12
N THR A 210 -23.65 9.64 -8.30
CA THR A 210 -22.76 8.50 -8.03
C THR A 210 -21.81 8.09 -9.16
N GLU A 211 -21.89 8.68 -10.36
CA GLU A 211 -21.08 8.25 -11.50
C GLU A 211 -19.80 9.09 -11.74
N VAL A 212 -19.64 10.22 -11.02
CA VAL A 212 -18.51 11.16 -11.24
C VAL A 212 -17.54 11.21 -10.04
N GLU A 213 -17.91 10.64 -8.89
CA GLU A 213 -17.11 10.72 -7.66
C GLU A 213 -15.78 9.93 -7.70
N SER A 214 -15.58 9.06 -8.69
CA SER A 214 -14.35 8.25 -8.85
C SER A 214 -13.36 8.78 -9.90
N VAL A 215 -13.48 10.02 -10.36
CA VAL A 215 -12.77 10.50 -11.58
C VAL A 215 -11.70 11.56 -11.31
N MET A 216 -11.45 11.97 -10.06
CA MET A 216 -10.37 12.95 -9.77
C MET A 216 -8.99 12.39 -10.15
N VAL A 217 -8.23 13.20 -10.88
CA VAL A 217 -6.98 12.77 -11.53
C VAL A 217 -5.88 12.52 -10.48
N GLN A 218 -5.27 11.33 -10.56
CA GLN A 218 -4.12 10.90 -9.76
C GLN A 218 -2.82 11.55 -10.26
N PRO A 219 -1.74 11.62 -9.43
CA PRO A 219 -0.53 12.35 -9.80
C PRO A 219 0.11 11.81 -11.07
N ALA A 220 0.75 12.71 -11.82
CA ALA A 220 1.42 12.38 -13.08
C ALA A 220 2.51 11.33 -12.86
N LYS A 221 2.33 10.13 -13.41
CA LYS A 221 3.44 9.22 -13.69
C LYS A 221 4.10 9.69 -14.99
N SER A 222 5.41 9.89 -14.95
CA SER A 222 6.25 10.05 -16.14
C SER A 222 5.89 8.95 -17.16
N GLN A 223 5.49 9.36 -18.36
CA GLN A 223 5.09 8.45 -19.43
C GLN A 223 6.32 7.72 -19.96
N GLU A 224 6.40 6.40 -19.77
CA GLU A 224 7.35 5.52 -20.46
C GLU A 224 7.02 5.49 -21.96
N THR A 225 7.84 6.14 -22.77
CA THR A 225 7.82 5.96 -24.23
C THR A 225 8.50 4.64 -24.56
N GLN A 226 7.74 3.68 -25.09
CA GLN A 226 8.26 2.43 -25.63
C GLN A 226 9.19 2.69 -26.82
N ALA A 227 10.48 2.37 -26.68
CA ALA A 227 11.40 2.25 -27.80
C ALA A 227 11.56 0.78 -28.21
N GLN A 228 11.35 0.55 -29.50
CA GLN A 228 11.34 -0.74 -30.17
C GLN A 228 12.74 -1.36 -30.30
N ASN A 229 12.76 -2.69 -30.26
CA ASN A 229 13.85 -3.59 -30.66
C ASN A 229 14.59 -3.14 -31.94
N VAL A 230 15.93 -3.14 -31.87
CA VAL A 230 16.81 -3.49 -32.99
C VAL A 230 17.93 -4.41 -32.47
N SER A 231 18.03 -5.59 -33.07
CA SER A 231 19.03 -6.66 -32.87
C SER A 231 20.42 -6.23 -33.42
N GLU A 232 21.57 -6.55 -32.82
CA GLU A 232 22.46 -7.74 -32.97
C GLU A 232 23.93 -7.28 -32.64
N PRO A 233 25.00 -8.11 -32.58
CA PRO A 233 25.19 -9.47 -32.05
C PRO A 233 26.43 -9.55 -31.10
N SER A 234 26.87 -10.79 -30.80
CA SER A 234 27.74 -11.23 -29.69
C SER A 234 29.26 -11.06 -29.81
N SER A 235 29.90 -11.16 -28.62
CA SER A 235 31.15 -11.89 -28.27
C SER A 235 32.52 -11.21 -28.44
N GLY A 236 33.38 -11.37 -27.42
CA GLY A 236 34.85 -11.42 -27.61
C GLY A 236 35.78 -10.72 -26.60
N GLN A 237 35.89 -11.26 -25.38
CA GLN A 237 37.12 -11.50 -24.59
C GLN A 237 38.30 -10.49 -24.38
N VAL A 238 38.65 -10.36 -23.08
CA VAL A 238 39.99 -10.39 -22.41
C VAL A 238 40.84 -9.11 -22.33
N GLY A 239 41.24 -8.77 -21.10
CA GLY A 239 42.38 -7.89 -20.80
C GLY A 239 42.49 -7.53 -19.31
N ASN A 240 43.59 -7.93 -18.68
CA ASN A 240 43.80 -8.04 -17.23
C ASN A 240 44.39 -6.77 -16.57
N ALA A 241 44.24 -6.72 -15.24
CA ALA A 241 45.22 -6.25 -14.24
C ALA A 241 45.21 -4.80 -13.70
N THR A 242 45.28 -4.78 -12.35
CA THR A 242 46.11 -3.93 -11.45
C THR A 242 45.35 -2.90 -10.60
N THR A 243 45.25 -3.19 -9.30
CA THR A 243 45.04 -2.23 -8.19
C THR A 243 46.41 -1.67 -7.75
N PRO A 244 46.49 -0.51 -7.06
CA PRO A 244 46.49 -0.57 -5.59
C PRO A 244 45.84 0.62 -4.84
N GLU A 245 45.33 0.27 -3.65
CA GLU A 245 45.39 0.94 -2.34
C GLU A 245 45.02 2.42 -2.14
N ALA A 246 44.10 2.67 -1.18
CA ALA A 246 44.44 3.30 0.11
C ALA A 246 43.22 3.42 1.05
N SER A 247 43.30 2.84 2.25
CA SER A 247 43.13 3.56 3.53
C SER A 247 43.21 2.64 4.75
N THR A 248 44.27 2.86 5.52
CA THR A 248 44.48 2.53 6.94
C THR A 248 43.54 3.42 7.80
N LYS A 249 43.13 3.18 9.05
CA LYS A 249 43.49 2.30 10.17
C LYS A 249 42.46 2.58 11.29
N VAL A 250 41.88 1.59 11.97
CA VAL A 250 41.52 1.71 13.40
C VAL A 250 41.64 0.34 14.05
N THR A 251 42.52 0.21 15.04
CA THR A 251 42.45 -0.89 16.01
C THR A 251 42.92 -0.35 17.35
N THR A 252 42.04 -0.41 18.34
CA THR A 252 42.45 -0.48 19.74
C THR A 252 41.53 -1.48 20.42
N THR A 253 42.17 -2.44 21.07
CA THR A 253 41.63 -3.66 21.65
C THR A 253 41.18 -3.44 23.09
N THR A 254 40.11 -4.09 23.54
CA THR A 254 39.99 -4.57 24.92
C THR A 254 39.29 -5.92 24.93
N LYS A 255 39.86 -6.86 25.69
CA LYS A 255 39.57 -8.31 25.73
C LYS A 255 38.37 -8.64 26.60
N GLU A 256 37.55 -9.59 26.18
CA GLU A 256 36.78 -10.47 27.09
C GLU A 256 36.78 -11.91 26.54
N LYS A 257 36.82 -12.89 27.45
CA LYS A 257 37.30 -14.27 27.26
C LYS A 257 36.13 -15.22 27.03
N ALA A 258 36.08 -15.91 25.88
CA ALA A 258 35.10 -16.97 25.61
C ALA A 258 35.31 -18.20 26.51
N ALA A 259 34.22 -18.92 26.81
CA ALA A 259 34.18 -20.12 27.64
C ALA A 259 35.16 -21.22 27.15
N ALA A 260 35.73 -21.97 28.11
CA ALA A 260 36.76 -22.96 27.85
C ALA A 260 36.26 -24.08 26.91
N GLY A 261 36.81 -24.13 25.68
CA GLY A 261 36.56 -25.20 24.70
C GLY A 261 36.03 -24.73 23.35
N SER A 262 35.46 -23.53 23.25
CA SER A 262 34.87 -23.04 22.00
C SER A 262 35.89 -22.34 21.09
N VAL A 263 35.96 -22.77 19.82
CA VAL A 263 36.82 -22.15 18.80
C VAL A 263 36.28 -20.77 18.42
N ILE A 264 37.12 -19.74 18.52
CA ILE A 264 36.79 -18.36 18.12
C ILE A 264 37.00 -18.21 16.60
N ILE A 265 36.06 -17.56 15.92
CA ILE A 265 36.13 -17.32 14.47
C ILE A 265 36.02 -15.83 14.14
N THR A 266 36.72 -15.40 13.09
CA THR A 266 36.60 -14.04 12.54
C THR A 266 35.53 -14.02 11.47
N THR A 267 34.53 -13.15 11.64
CA THR A 267 33.36 -13.07 10.75
C THR A 267 33.13 -11.65 10.26
N ARG A 268 32.52 -11.52 9.08
CA ARG A 268 32.05 -10.23 8.52
C ARG A 268 30.75 -9.71 9.16
N PHE A 269 30.13 -10.51 10.03
CA PHE A 269 28.91 -10.20 10.76
C PHE A 269 29.18 -10.26 12.26
N ARG A 270 28.36 -9.59 13.06
CA ARG A 270 28.33 -9.75 14.52
C ARG A 270 27.29 -10.80 14.88
N ALA A 271 27.66 -11.77 15.71
CA ALA A 271 26.73 -12.76 16.22
C ALA A 271 25.90 -12.12 17.34
N ALA A 272 24.60 -12.41 17.37
CA ALA A 272 23.73 -11.97 18.46
C ALA A 272 22.61 -12.98 18.69
N GLU A 273 21.93 -12.83 19.82
CA GLU A 273 20.78 -13.63 20.18
C GLU A 273 19.63 -12.71 20.61
N VAL A 274 18.40 -13.03 20.23
CA VAL A 274 17.24 -12.25 20.64
C VAL A 274 17.08 -12.34 22.15
N SER A 275 17.12 -11.20 22.83
CA SER A 275 17.10 -11.11 24.29
C SER A 275 15.72 -10.87 24.89
N VAL A 276 14.73 -10.54 24.05
CA VAL A 276 13.34 -10.24 24.45
C VAL A 276 12.36 -11.30 23.92
N ASP A 277 11.23 -11.49 24.60
CA ASP A 277 10.24 -12.53 24.27
C ASP A 277 9.72 -12.47 22.83
N GLN A 278 9.48 -11.25 22.35
CA GLN A 278 9.00 -10.99 21.00
C GLN A 278 9.75 -9.81 20.38
N LEU A 279 10.66 -10.12 19.46
CA LEU A 279 11.37 -9.12 18.67
C LEU A 279 10.80 -9.07 17.26
N GLU A 280 10.35 -7.90 16.83
CA GLU A 280 9.81 -7.72 15.49
C GLU A 280 10.94 -7.58 14.45
N LEU A 281 10.98 -8.53 13.51
CA LEU A 281 11.75 -8.43 12.28
C LEU A 281 10.94 -7.62 11.27
N ARG A 282 11.46 -6.48 10.84
CA ARG A 282 10.78 -5.51 9.98
C ARG A 282 11.46 -5.39 8.62
N SER A 283 10.73 -4.86 7.64
CA SER A 283 11.27 -4.65 6.29
C SER A 283 12.23 -3.45 6.19
N GLY A 284 12.29 -2.59 7.21
CA GLY A 284 13.09 -1.37 7.22
C GLY A 284 13.49 -0.91 8.62
N PRO A 285 14.50 -0.01 8.74
CA PRO A 285 15.10 0.43 10.00
C PRO A 285 14.27 1.50 10.74
N ASN A 286 12.95 1.31 10.83
CA ASN A 286 12.08 2.21 11.60
C ASN A 286 10.84 1.49 12.13
N SER A 287 10.20 2.06 13.15
CA SER A 287 9.02 1.46 13.81
C SER A 287 7.75 1.47 12.95
N GLN A 288 7.71 2.23 11.85
CA GLN A 288 6.59 2.25 10.91
C GLN A 288 6.72 1.18 9.81
N SER A 289 7.91 0.58 9.65
CA SER A 289 8.18 -0.42 8.62
C SER A 289 7.42 -1.71 8.91
N PRO A 290 6.75 -2.33 7.92
CA PRO A 290 6.00 -3.56 8.11
C PRO A 290 6.76 -4.65 8.87
N VAL A 291 6.11 -5.24 9.87
CA VAL A 291 6.60 -6.44 10.55
C VAL A 291 6.48 -7.62 9.58
N LEU A 292 7.63 -8.24 9.27
CA LEU A 292 7.76 -9.43 8.45
C LEU A 292 7.48 -10.69 9.28
N GLN A 293 8.07 -10.77 10.47
CA GLN A 293 7.97 -11.90 11.38
C GLN A 293 8.31 -11.46 12.80
N THR A 294 7.80 -12.18 13.80
CA THR A 294 8.25 -12.04 15.20
C THR A 294 9.25 -13.15 15.53
N LEU A 295 10.42 -12.75 16.01
CA LEU A 295 11.47 -13.63 16.52
C LEU A 295 11.28 -13.83 18.02
N ARG A 296 11.56 -15.03 18.50
CA ARG A 296 11.44 -15.36 19.93
C ARG A 296 12.77 -15.13 20.62
N GLN A 297 12.72 -14.91 21.93
CA GLN A 297 13.91 -14.98 22.77
C GLN A 297 14.69 -16.26 22.50
N GLY A 298 16.01 -16.14 22.43
CA GLY A 298 16.91 -17.25 22.13
C GLY A 298 17.15 -17.53 20.65
N THR A 299 16.47 -16.81 19.73
CA THR A 299 16.73 -16.95 18.29
C THR A 299 18.10 -16.35 17.96
N PRO A 300 19.06 -17.12 17.40
CA PRO A 300 20.34 -16.55 16.98
C PRO A 300 20.15 -15.71 15.72
N VAL A 301 20.84 -14.57 15.61
CA VAL A 301 20.79 -13.68 14.45
C VAL A 301 22.18 -13.21 14.07
N LYS A 302 22.44 -13.06 12.76
CA LYS A 302 23.67 -12.44 12.26
C LYS A 302 23.39 -10.96 12.00
N ILE A 303 24.01 -10.06 12.73
CA ILE A 303 23.94 -8.62 12.46
C ILE A 303 24.98 -8.29 11.38
N ILE A 304 24.50 -7.88 10.22
CA ILE A 304 25.32 -7.62 9.03
C ILE A 304 25.65 -6.13 8.93
N GLU A 305 24.71 -5.29 9.33
CA GLU A 305 24.81 -3.83 9.26
C GLU A 305 24.06 -3.21 10.44
N ALA A 306 24.47 -2.03 10.92
CA ALA A 306 23.75 -1.26 11.91
C ALA A 306 23.56 0.18 11.44
N ARG A 307 22.37 0.74 11.67
CA ARG A 307 22.01 2.14 11.40
C ARG A 307 21.27 2.69 12.61
N GLY A 308 21.95 3.54 13.39
CA GLY A 308 21.40 4.06 14.65
C GLY A 308 21.00 2.92 15.59
N SER A 309 19.75 2.93 16.06
CA SER A 309 19.20 1.91 16.96
C SER A 309 18.74 0.62 16.27
N TRP A 310 18.94 0.48 14.95
CA TRP A 310 18.45 -0.66 14.16
C TRP A 310 19.59 -1.46 13.55
N GLY A 311 19.44 -2.79 13.56
CA GLY A 311 20.38 -3.74 12.98
C GLY A 311 19.73 -4.48 11.82
N ARG A 312 20.41 -4.54 10.68
CA ARG A 312 20.05 -5.44 9.57
C ARG A 312 20.56 -6.82 9.90
N VAL A 313 19.64 -7.78 9.97
CA VAL A 313 19.91 -9.13 10.43
C VAL A 313 19.51 -10.21 9.44
N GLU A 314 20.33 -11.26 9.40
CA GLU A 314 19.97 -12.57 8.86
C GLU A 314 19.49 -13.47 10.01
N ILE A 315 18.38 -14.17 9.79
CA ILE A 315 17.80 -15.14 10.72
C ILE A 315 18.08 -16.58 10.25
N PRO A 316 18.07 -17.57 11.14
CA PRO A 316 18.10 -18.97 10.73
C PRO A 316 16.83 -19.32 9.97
N GLY A 317 16.99 -19.77 8.72
CA GLY A 317 15.90 -20.09 7.79
C GLY A 317 15.47 -18.90 6.94
N HIS A 318 14.20 -18.89 6.52
CA HIS A 318 13.68 -17.90 5.59
C HIS A 318 12.50 -17.13 6.17
N VAL A 319 12.41 -15.85 5.81
CA VAL A 319 11.23 -15.04 6.09
C VAL A 319 10.04 -15.62 5.33
N ARG A 320 8.95 -15.90 6.06
CA ARG A 320 7.73 -16.46 5.47
C ARG A 320 6.76 -15.35 5.13
N LEU A 321 6.47 -15.21 3.84
CA LEU A 321 5.62 -14.15 3.30
C LEU A 321 4.40 -14.75 2.60
N TRP A 322 3.36 -13.93 2.46
CA TRP A 322 2.12 -14.33 1.83
C TRP A 322 2.06 -13.84 0.39
N VAL A 323 1.70 -14.76 -0.50
CA VAL A 323 1.49 -14.48 -1.92
C VAL A 323 0.10 -14.97 -2.31
N PHE A 324 -0.52 -14.29 -3.26
CA PHE A 324 -1.78 -14.75 -3.80
C PHE A 324 -1.56 -16.03 -4.61
N GLY A 325 -2.28 -17.08 -4.26
CA GLY A 325 -2.02 -18.47 -4.63
C GLY A 325 -2.11 -18.73 -6.13
N ASN A 326 -2.88 -17.94 -6.87
CA ASN A 326 -2.96 -18.01 -8.34
C ASN A 326 -1.62 -17.68 -9.03
N TYR A 327 -0.70 -17.03 -8.32
CA TYR A 327 0.64 -16.73 -8.83
C TYR A 327 1.69 -17.79 -8.48
N VAL A 328 1.30 -18.89 -7.81
CA VAL A 328 2.22 -19.97 -7.42
C VAL A 328 1.72 -21.29 -7.97
N GLN A 329 2.53 -21.90 -8.84
CA GLN A 329 2.29 -23.23 -9.37
C GLN A 329 3.15 -24.25 -8.64
N GLY A 330 2.57 -25.35 -8.18
CA GLY A 330 3.26 -26.39 -7.40
C GLY A 330 3.26 -26.14 -5.89
N ALA A 331 3.41 -27.23 -5.13
CA ALA A 331 3.65 -27.29 -3.68
C ALA A 331 4.15 -28.71 -3.33
N PRO A 332 5.08 -28.88 -2.36
CA PRO A 332 5.74 -27.85 -1.56
C PRO A 332 6.79 -27.05 -2.34
N GLU A 333 7.31 -27.58 -3.44
CA GLU A 333 8.17 -26.84 -4.37
C GLU A 333 7.30 -26.10 -5.39
N GLY A 334 7.31 -24.78 -5.31
CA GLY A 334 6.51 -23.90 -6.14
C GLY A 334 7.35 -23.02 -7.06
N ARG A 335 6.72 -22.55 -8.14
CA ARG A 335 7.26 -21.52 -9.02
C ARG A 335 6.29 -20.37 -9.19
N ILE A 336 6.83 -19.16 -9.23
CA ILE A 336 6.04 -17.96 -9.49
C ILE A 336 5.67 -17.88 -10.97
N THR A 337 4.39 -17.62 -11.27
CA THR A 337 3.85 -17.69 -12.64
C THR A 337 3.76 -16.34 -13.36
N ALA A 338 3.99 -15.22 -12.65
CA ALA A 338 3.87 -13.86 -13.18
C ALA A 338 5.02 -12.94 -12.69
N ASN A 339 5.25 -11.84 -13.41
CA ASN A 339 6.26 -10.84 -13.03
C ASN A 339 5.72 -9.86 -11.98
N LYS A 340 6.62 -9.33 -11.12
CA LYS A 340 6.29 -8.38 -10.05
C LYS A 340 5.14 -8.85 -9.14
N VAL A 341 5.11 -10.14 -8.81
CA VAL A 341 4.14 -10.73 -7.88
C VAL A 341 4.40 -10.23 -6.47
N ARG A 342 3.39 -9.59 -5.89
CA ARG A 342 3.46 -8.94 -4.58
C ARG A 342 3.49 -9.96 -3.45
N LEU A 343 4.52 -9.91 -2.62
CA LEU A 343 4.60 -10.60 -1.35
C LEU A 343 4.17 -9.68 -0.22
N ARG A 344 3.41 -10.22 0.73
CA ARG A 344 2.83 -9.47 1.84
C ARG A 344 3.15 -10.09 3.18
N ASN A 345 3.11 -9.28 4.23
CA ASN A 345 3.29 -9.78 5.59
C ASN A 345 2.04 -10.49 6.16
N ARG A 346 0.86 -10.31 5.55
CA ARG A 346 -0.39 -10.98 5.96
C ARG A 346 -1.19 -11.46 4.74
N PRO A 347 -2.00 -12.54 4.87
CA PRO A 347 -2.80 -13.12 3.79
C PRO A 347 -4.07 -12.31 3.49
N THR A 348 -3.91 -11.02 3.19
CA THR A 348 -5.03 -10.13 2.87
C THR A 348 -4.52 -8.93 2.07
N THR A 349 -5.40 -8.27 1.33
CA THR A 349 -5.13 -6.97 0.70
C THR A 349 -5.56 -5.77 1.56
N GLY A 350 -6.11 -6.02 2.75
CA GLY A 350 -6.60 -4.97 3.65
C GLY A 350 -5.48 -4.07 4.21
N GLU A 351 -5.88 -2.98 4.87
CA GLU A 351 -4.99 -1.91 5.34
C GLU A 351 -3.85 -2.40 6.27
N ASN A 352 -4.14 -3.47 7.02
CA ASN A 352 -3.22 -4.12 7.96
C ASN A 352 -2.19 -5.05 7.28
N SER A 353 -2.27 -5.22 5.95
CA SER A 353 -1.32 -6.02 5.17
C SER A 353 -0.57 -5.12 4.20
N LYS A 354 0.75 -5.14 4.27
CA LYS A 354 1.61 -4.34 3.39
C LYS A 354 2.36 -5.25 2.43
N VAL A 355 2.60 -4.74 1.23
CA VAL A 355 3.52 -5.38 0.29
C VAL A 355 4.93 -5.13 0.79
N VAL A 356 5.70 -6.19 0.93
CA VAL A 356 7.04 -6.14 1.54
C VAL A 356 8.14 -6.58 0.57
N ALA A 357 7.79 -7.32 -0.48
CA ALA A 357 8.71 -7.76 -1.52
C ALA A 357 7.95 -8.08 -2.81
N HIS A 358 8.68 -8.29 -3.90
CA HIS A 358 8.15 -8.79 -5.16
C HIS A 358 8.96 -9.98 -5.65
N LEU A 359 8.30 -10.92 -6.32
CA LEU A 359 8.95 -12.01 -7.06
C LEU A 359 8.59 -11.91 -8.54
N ASN A 360 9.45 -12.47 -9.39
CA ASN A 360 9.27 -12.52 -10.82
C ASN A 360 8.90 -13.93 -11.30
N LYS A 361 8.42 -14.00 -12.55
CA LYS A 361 8.03 -15.27 -13.15
C LYS A 361 9.25 -16.19 -13.22
N GLY A 362 9.09 -17.41 -12.74
CA GLY A 362 10.14 -18.42 -12.70
C GLY A 362 10.82 -18.57 -11.35
N ASP A 363 10.70 -17.57 -10.45
CA ASP A 363 11.31 -17.62 -9.12
C ASP A 363 10.85 -18.86 -8.35
N SER A 364 11.81 -19.59 -7.81
CA SER A 364 11.57 -20.79 -7.00
C SER A 364 11.19 -20.40 -5.57
N VAL A 365 10.12 -21.02 -5.09
CA VAL A 365 9.59 -20.78 -3.74
C VAL A 365 9.22 -22.09 -3.07
N THR A 366 9.31 -22.12 -1.74
CA THR A 366 8.78 -23.24 -0.94
C THR A 366 7.44 -22.83 -0.35
N VAL A 367 6.39 -23.59 -0.61
CA VAL A 367 5.04 -23.39 -0.07
C VAL A 367 4.90 -24.13 1.26
N HIS A 368 4.63 -23.39 2.34
CA HIS A 368 4.53 -23.93 3.70
C HIS A 368 3.09 -24.23 4.12
N THR A 369 2.17 -23.32 3.80
CA THR A 369 0.74 -23.45 4.14
C THR A 369 -0.11 -22.57 3.23
N SER A 370 -1.42 -22.79 3.24
CA SER A 370 -2.41 -22.02 2.47
C SER A 370 -3.56 -21.58 3.36
N THR A 371 -4.10 -20.38 3.11
CA THR A 371 -5.26 -19.82 3.80
C THR A 371 -6.07 -18.99 2.81
N GLY A 372 -7.30 -19.44 2.54
CA GLY A 372 -8.11 -18.89 1.44
C GLY A 372 -7.33 -18.95 0.11
N ASP A 373 -7.30 -17.84 -0.60
CA ASP A 373 -6.54 -17.69 -1.85
C ASP A 373 -5.05 -17.39 -1.62
N TRP A 374 -4.56 -17.39 -0.39
CA TRP A 374 -3.17 -17.03 -0.09
C TRP A 374 -2.34 -18.27 0.21
N LYS A 375 -1.10 -18.27 -0.29
CA LYS A 375 -0.07 -19.25 0.04
C LYS A 375 1.01 -18.55 0.85
N GLN A 376 1.43 -19.16 1.96
CA GLN A 376 2.60 -18.73 2.69
C GLN A 376 3.82 -19.41 2.08
N ILE A 377 4.78 -18.60 1.65
CA ILE A 377 5.96 -19.05 0.94
C ILE A 377 7.25 -18.51 1.56
N SER A 378 8.37 -19.16 1.23
CA SER A 378 9.71 -18.60 1.39
C SER A 378 10.45 -18.65 0.06
N SER A 379 11.27 -17.63 -0.22
CA SER A 379 12.23 -17.65 -1.33
C SER A 379 13.47 -18.47 -0.94
N GLY A 380 14.16 -19.04 -1.93
CA GLY A 380 15.41 -19.80 -1.70
C GLY A 380 16.57 -18.97 -1.14
N GLU A 381 16.56 -17.64 -1.31
CA GLU A 381 17.54 -16.74 -0.69
C GLU A 381 17.04 -16.19 0.65
N ALA A 382 17.95 -16.12 1.64
CA ALA A 382 17.66 -15.53 2.94
C ALA A 382 17.38 -14.02 2.76
N THR A 383 16.15 -13.59 3.00
CA THR A 383 15.78 -12.17 2.94
C THR A 383 16.20 -11.49 4.24
N PRO A 384 17.19 -10.57 4.24
CA PRO A 384 17.58 -9.87 5.46
C PRO A 384 16.46 -8.94 5.93
N GLY A 385 16.23 -8.87 7.23
CA GLY A 385 15.27 -7.93 7.84
C GLY A 385 15.95 -6.97 8.82
N TRP A 386 15.19 -6.10 9.45
CA TRP A 386 15.67 -5.11 10.42
C TRP A 386 15.06 -5.36 11.79
N VAL A 387 15.87 -5.31 12.84
CA VAL A 387 15.44 -5.41 14.24
C VAL A 387 15.97 -4.24 15.06
N ARG A 388 15.33 -3.94 16.19
CA ARG A 388 15.91 -3.01 17.17
C ARG A 388 17.10 -3.67 17.86
N LEU A 389 18.25 -3.00 17.85
CA LEU A 389 19.47 -3.51 18.49
C LEU A 389 19.31 -3.67 20.00
N SER A 390 18.43 -2.88 20.64
CA SER A 390 18.12 -3.02 22.07
C SER A 390 17.42 -4.35 22.44
N GLY A 391 16.91 -5.09 21.45
CA GLY A 391 16.24 -6.38 21.65
C GLY A 391 17.11 -7.59 21.33
N VAL A 392 18.41 -7.38 21.09
CA VAL A 392 19.38 -8.44 20.85
C VAL A 392 20.58 -8.28 21.78
N SER A 393 21.15 -9.41 22.22
CA SER A 393 22.40 -9.46 22.96
C SER A 393 23.50 -9.89 22.02
N GLU A 394 24.47 -9.02 21.74
CA GLU A 394 25.62 -9.39 20.91
C GLU A 394 26.49 -10.42 21.63
N GLN A 395 26.93 -11.43 20.88
CA GLN A 395 27.82 -12.49 21.31
C GLN A 395 29.23 -12.14 20.84
N ASN A 396 30.12 -11.82 21.79
CA ASN A 396 31.49 -11.43 21.51
C ASN A 396 32.46 -12.22 22.42
N PRO A 397 33.44 -12.96 21.88
CA PRO A 397 33.72 -13.20 20.46
C PRO A 397 32.78 -14.23 19.81
N VAL A 398 32.68 -14.23 18.48
CA VAL A 398 31.88 -15.22 17.74
C VAL A 398 32.54 -16.60 17.84
N THR A 399 31.77 -17.61 18.26
CA THR A 399 32.26 -18.99 18.39
C THR A 399 31.77 -19.90 17.26
N GLN A 400 32.54 -20.94 16.95
CA GLN A 400 32.15 -21.96 15.97
C GLN A 400 30.87 -22.70 16.39
N ASP A 401 30.68 -22.93 17.70
CA ASP A 401 29.48 -23.57 18.24
C ASP A 401 28.22 -22.74 17.97
N TRP A 402 28.31 -21.41 18.11
CA TRP A 402 27.23 -20.50 17.77
C TRP A 402 26.89 -20.58 16.28
N LEU A 403 27.90 -20.59 15.41
CA LEU A 403 27.71 -20.68 13.96
C LEU A 403 27.10 -22.04 13.55
N ASN A 404 27.53 -23.12 14.18
CA ASN A 404 26.97 -24.46 13.98
C ASN A 404 25.50 -24.50 14.38
N ASN A 405 25.12 -23.90 15.52
CA ASN A 405 23.74 -23.77 15.95
C ASN A 405 22.90 -22.96 14.96
N PHE A 406 23.39 -21.80 14.51
CA PHE A 406 22.72 -20.98 13.50
C PHE A 406 22.46 -21.79 12.20
N ASN A 407 23.47 -22.51 11.71
CA ASN A 407 23.37 -23.29 10.48
C ASN A 407 22.46 -24.53 10.65
N ALA A 408 22.48 -25.18 11.82
CA ALA A 408 21.61 -26.31 12.13
C ALA A 408 20.13 -25.89 12.10
N LEU A 409 19.81 -24.73 12.67
CA LEU A 409 18.46 -24.16 12.62
C LEU A 409 18.05 -23.70 11.21
N ALA A 410 19.00 -23.23 10.40
CA ALA A 410 18.75 -22.87 9.00
C ALA A 410 18.44 -24.09 8.11
N ASN A 411 19.03 -25.25 8.42
CA ASN A 411 18.93 -26.48 7.63
C ASN A 411 17.92 -27.51 8.19
N ALA A 412 17.17 -27.18 9.24
CA ALA A 412 16.23 -28.12 9.85
C ALA A 412 15.08 -28.48 8.88
N PRO A 413 14.83 -29.78 8.61
CA PRO A 413 13.82 -30.20 7.65
C PRO A 413 12.40 -29.79 8.10
N THR A 414 11.66 -29.14 7.19
CA THR A 414 10.26 -28.76 7.40
C THR A 414 9.34 -29.98 7.31
N GLY A 415 9.26 -30.75 8.39
CA GLY A 415 8.33 -31.89 8.48
C GLY A 415 8.53 -32.77 9.69
N LYS A 416 7.60 -32.66 10.65
CA LYS A 416 7.32 -33.58 11.78
C LYS A 416 8.53 -34.21 12.49
N THR A 417 8.81 -33.71 13.70
CA THR A 417 9.36 -34.55 14.77
C THR A 417 8.55 -34.30 16.04
N LYS A 418 7.80 -35.33 16.46
CA LYS A 418 7.32 -35.50 17.83
C LYS A 418 8.54 -35.81 18.68
N THR A 419 8.94 -34.88 19.54
CA THR A 419 9.52 -35.22 20.85
C THR A 419 9.05 -34.18 21.84
N ALA A 420 8.49 -34.66 22.95
CA ALA A 420 7.85 -33.87 23.97
C ALA A 420 8.85 -32.95 24.69
N SER A 421 8.54 -31.65 24.71
CA SER A 421 8.66 -30.85 25.93
C SER A 421 7.66 -29.69 25.81
N ALA A 422 6.82 -29.55 26.82
CA ALA A 422 5.75 -28.58 26.89
C ALA A 422 6.32 -27.15 26.88
N ASN A 423 5.90 -26.34 25.90
CA ASN A 423 5.38 -24.98 26.11
C ASN A 423 4.95 -24.33 24.79
N SER A 424 3.63 -24.19 24.66
CA SER A 424 2.82 -23.39 23.73
C SER A 424 3.47 -22.78 22.48
N THR A 425 3.12 -23.33 21.32
CA THR A 425 2.99 -22.56 20.08
C THR A 425 1.89 -21.50 20.26
N PRO A 426 2.12 -20.19 20.04
CA PRO A 426 1.05 -19.21 20.06
C PRO A 426 0.10 -19.54 18.92
N SER A 427 -1.13 -19.89 19.27
CA SER A 427 -2.21 -20.07 18.30
C SER A 427 -2.40 -18.77 17.51
N ALA A 428 -2.70 -18.86 16.22
CA ALA A 428 -2.99 -17.72 15.34
C ALA A 428 -4.25 -16.92 15.75
N PHE A 429 -4.94 -17.37 16.79
CA PHE A 429 -6.10 -16.77 17.41
C PHE A 429 -6.11 -17.10 18.91
N ARG A 430 -6.77 -16.27 19.71
CA ARG A 430 -7.09 -16.59 21.12
C ARG A 430 -8.46 -17.27 21.15
N ALA A 431 -8.58 -18.42 21.82
CA ALA A 431 -9.89 -19.03 22.06
C ALA A 431 -10.71 -18.15 23.00
N ALA A 432 -12.01 -18.03 22.76
CA ALA A 432 -12.93 -17.36 23.67
C ALA A 432 -14.29 -18.06 23.72
N TRP A 433 -15.00 -17.84 24.81
CA TRP A 433 -16.39 -18.26 25.01
C TRP A 433 -17.29 -17.03 25.09
N VAL A 434 -18.45 -17.10 24.46
CA VAL A 434 -19.50 -16.09 24.61
C VAL A 434 -20.09 -16.17 26.02
N ARG A 435 -20.12 -15.05 26.75
CA ARG A 435 -20.46 -15.01 28.18
C ARG A 435 -21.96 -14.98 28.46
N ARG A 436 -22.77 -14.50 27.52
CA ARG A 436 -24.21 -14.29 27.67
C ARG A 436 -24.96 -14.61 26.39
N ASP A 437 -26.20 -15.06 26.52
CA ASP A 437 -27.12 -15.20 25.39
C ASP A 437 -27.37 -13.85 24.74
N ASN A 438 -27.75 -13.89 23.47
CA ASN A 438 -27.99 -12.70 22.65
C ASN A 438 -26.79 -11.72 22.62
N THR A 439 -25.57 -12.24 22.54
CA THR A 439 -24.38 -11.41 22.37
C THR A 439 -24.30 -10.92 20.93
N ALA A 440 -24.56 -9.62 20.74
CA ALA A 440 -24.57 -8.99 19.43
C ALA A 440 -23.18 -8.97 18.77
N VAL A 441 -23.15 -9.29 17.48
CA VAL A 441 -21.99 -9.19 16.59
C VAL A 441 -22.23 -8.06 15.60
N PHE A 442 -21.22 -7.22 15.40
CA PHE A 442 -21.32 -6.00 14.60
C PHE A 442 -20.36 -6.01 13.41
N GLY A 443 -20.69 -5.21 12.39
CA GLY A 443 -19.84 -5.02 11.21
C GLY A 443 -18.55 -4.23 11.48
N ARG A 444 -18.60 -3.30 12.45
CA ARG A 444 -17.48 -2.45 12.86
C ARG A 444 -17.39 -2.34 14.38
N ALA A 445 -16.23 -1.93 14.88
CA ALA A 445 -15.94 -1.71 16.30
C ALA A 445 -16.57 -0.41 16.83
N ALA A 446 -17.91 -0.35 16.85
CA ALA A 446 -18.67 0.80 17.33
C ALA A 446 -20.05 0.37 17.85
N ALA A 447 -20.58 1.10 18.85
CA ALA A 447 -21.84 0.74 19.51
C ALA A 447 -23.09 1.02 18.64
N ASP A 448 -22.98 1.98 17.73
CA ASP A 448 -23.98 2.38 16.73
C ASP A 448 -23.89 1.53 15.44
N ALA A 449 -22.98 0.56 15.39
CA ALA A 449 -22.82 -0.29 14.22
C ALA A 449 -24.06 -1.16 13.95
N PRO A 450 -24.36 -1.47 12.68
CA PRO A 450 -25.42 -2.42 12.37
C PRO A 450 -25.08 -3.82 12.91
N LYS A 451 -26.06 -4.41 13.61
CA LYS A 451 -25.97 -5.77 14.13
C LYS A 451 -26.13 -6.80 13.02
N LEU A 452 -25.23 -7.77 12.98
CA LEU A 452 -25.24 -8.89 12.03
C LEU A 452 -26.04 -10.07 12.59
N ASN A 453 -25.61 -10.56 13.76
CA ASN A 453 -26.12 -11.75 14.43
C ASN A 453 -26.11 -11.56 15.95
N ASP A 454 -26.84 -12.45 16.61
CA ASP A 454 -26.73 -12.71 18.04
C ASP A 454 -26.05 -14.07 18.25
N LEU A 455 -25.12 -14.14 19.20
CA LEU A 455 -24.46 -15.37 19.61
C LEU A 455 -24.98 -15.83 20.97
N GLU A 456 -25.17 -17.12 21.10
CA GLU A 456 -25.60 -17.75 22.35
C GLU A 456 -24.46 -17.91 23.34
N LYS A 457 -24.81 -17.99 24.62
CA LYS A 457 -23.85 -18.27 25.69
C LYS A 457 -23.13 -19.59 25.44
N ASP A 458 -21.87 -19.65 25.86
CA ASP A 458 -21.00 -20.82 25.76
C ASP A 458 -20.72 -21.24 24.30
N LEU A 459 -20.97 -20.34 23.33
CA LEU A 459 -20.50 -20.54 21.96
C LEU A 459 -18.98 -20.28 21.88
N PRO A 460 -18.18 -21.22 21.33
CA PRO A 460 -16.75 -21.00 21.15
C PRO A 460 -16.52 -20.06 19.95
N VAL A 461 -15.71 -19.01 20.13
CA VAL A 461 -15.31 -18.07 19.07
C VAL A 461 -13.80 -17.91 19.04
N LYS A 462 -13.25 -17.61 17.85
CA LYS A 462 -11.83 -17.28 17.72
C LYS A 462 -11.65 -15.78 17.75
N VAL A 463 -10.85 -15.26 18.67
CA VAL A 463 -10.44 -13.84 18.68
C VAL A 463 -9.20 -13.68 17.81
N ILE A 464 -9.34 -12.88 16.75
CA ILE A 464 -8.32 -12.67 15.70
C ILE A 464 -7.78 -11.24 15.66
N GLY A 465 -8.34 -10.33 16.45
CA GLY A 465 -7.88 -8.95 16.55
C GLY A 465 -8.62 -8.17 17.64
N SER A 466 -8.20 -6.93 17.86
CA SER A 466 -8.80 -6.02 18.85
C SER A 466 -8.69 -4.56 18.40
N LYS A 467 -9.63 -3.72 18.83
CA LYS A 467 -9.62 -2.26 18.65
C LYS A 467 -10.36 -1.61 19.82
N GLY A 468 -9.60 -1.06 20.77
CA GLY A 468 -10.15 -0.58 22.04
C GLY A 468 -10.87 -1.70 22.78
N GLU A 469 -12.08 -1.42 23.26
CA GLU A 469 -12.94 -2.38 23.97
C GLU A 469 -13.61 -3.43 23.06
N TRP A 470 -13.26 -3.47 21.77
CA TRP A 470 -13.85 -4.38 20.80
C TRP A 470 -12.87 -5.48 20.39
N LEU A 471 -13.38 -6.70 20.28
CA LEU A 471 -12.66 -7.88 19.81
C LEU A 471 -13.22 -8.32 18.45
N MET A 472 -12.32 -8.52 17.49
CA MET A 472 -12.66 -9.09 16.20
C MET A 472 -12.66 -10.61 16.33
N ILE A 473 -13.76 -11.24 15.92
CA ILE A 473 -13.98 -12.67 16.07
C ILE A 473 -14.29 -13.39 14.75
N GLU A 474 -13.93 -14.66 14.68
CA GLU A 474 -14.54 -15.62 13.75
C GLU A 474 -15.54 -16.50 14.50
N SER A 475 -16.74 -16.62 13.92
CA SER A 475 -17.83 -17.45 14.45
C SER A 475 -17.87 -18.83 13.75
N PRO A 476 -18.13 -19.93 14.47
CA PRO A 476 -18.23 -21.27 13.88
C PRO A 476 -19.58 -21.51 13.19
N ILE A 477 -20.62 -20.71 13.48
CA ILE A 477 -21.96 -20.82 12.89
C ILE A 477 -22.16 -19.97 11.63
N GLY A 478 -21.11 -19.26 11.19
CA GLY A 478 -21.21 -18.25 10.14
C GLY A 478 -21.83 -16.94 10.64
N LEU A 479 -21.77 -15.90 9.81
CA LEU A 479 -22.45 -14.63 10.05
C LEU A 479 -23.41 -14.34 8.88
N ASP A 480 -24.50 -13.66 9.21
CA ASP A 480 -25.52 -13.23 8.27
C ASP A 480 -25.14 -11.87 7.70
N VAL A 481 -25.13 -11.77 6.38
CA VAL A 481 -24.70 -10.58 5.64
C VAL A 481 -25.67 -10.28 4.50
N TRP A 482 -25.60 -9.08 3.95
CA TRP A 482 -26.40 -8.66 2.81
C TRP A 482 -25.58 -8.59 1.53
N VAL A 483 -26.15 -9.09 0.44
CA VAL A 483 -25.59 -9.03 -0.91
C VAL A 483 -26.66 -8.57 -1.88
N TYR A 484 -26.28 -7.80 -2.89
CA TYR A 484 -27.20 -7.38 -3.95
C TYR A 484 -27.57 -8.59 -4.82
N GLY A 485 -28.86 -8.81 -5.03
CA GLY A 485 -29.42 -10.06 -5.54
C GLY A 485 -28.92 -10.47 -6.91
N LYS A 486 -28.56 -9.51 -7.77
CA LYS A 486 -27.94 -9.79 -9.09
C LYS A 486 -26.67 -10.64 -9.01
N PHE A 487 -26.03 -10.70 -7.84
CA PHE A 487 -24.80 -11.46 -7.63
C PHE A 487 -25.03 -12.88 -7.09
N ILE A 488 -26.28 -13.30 -6.96
CA ILE A 488 -26.65 -14.64 -6.50
C ILE A 488 -27.18 -15.43 -7.68
N SER A 489 -26.63 -16.63 -7.86
CA SER A 489 -27.18 -17.66 -8.74
C SER A 489 -27.89 -18.67 -7.86
N GLU A 490 -29.15 -18.95 -8.18
CA GLU A 490 -29.99 -19.90 -7.45
C GLU A 490 -30.32 -21.07 -8.37
N THR A 491 -30.29 -22.26 -7.81
CA THR A 491 -30.78 -23.52 -8.41
C THR A 491 -31.84 -24.08 -7.48
N GLU A 492 -32.55 -25.13 -7.88
CA GLU A 492 -33.63 -25.73 -7.07
C GLU A 492 -33.22 -26.05 -5.62
N ASN A 493 -31.94 -26.41 -5.40
CA ASN A 493 -31.45 -26.85 -4.09
C ASN A 493 -30.26 -26.05 -3.53
N THR A 494 -29.67 -25.12 -4.29
CA THR A 494 -28.45 -24.41 -3.84
C THR A 494 -28.42 -22.96 -4.30
N ALA A 495 -27.78 -22.09 -3.51
CA ALA A 495 -27.46 -20.72 -3.88
C ALA A 495 -25.95 -20.47 -3.78
N GLN A 496 -25.41 -19.75 -4.76
CA GLN A 496 -23.98 -19.43 -4.82
C GLN A 496 -23.75 -18.01 -5.32
N ILE A 497 -22.62 -17.45 -4.94
CA ILE A 497 -22.14 -16.18 -5.51
C ILE A 497 -21.78 -16.40 -6.98
N ASN A 498 -22.29 -15.56 -7.89
CA ASN A 498 -22.12 -15.74 -9.34
C ASN A 498 -20.96 -14.94 -9.95
N ASN A 499 -20.33 -14.05 -9.18
CA ASN A 499 -19.24 -13.19 -9.62
C ASN A 499 -18.09 -13.15 -8.60
N ASN A 500 -16.88 -12.82 -9.05
CA ASN A 500 -15.75 -12.66 -8.13
C ASN A 500 -15.83 -11.32 -7.39
N ARG A 501 -15.32 -11.32 -6.15
CA ARG A 501 -15.20 -10.12 -5.31
C ARG A 501 -16.52 -9.38 -5.09
N VAL A 502 -17.59 -10.11 -4.81
CA VAL A 502 -18.90 -9.55 -4.47
C VAL A 502 -18.86 -9.00 -3.05
N ARG A 503 -19.17 -7.70 -2.91
CA ARG A 503 -19.20 -7.03 -1.60
C ARG A 503 -20.35 -7.56 -0.74
N ILE A 504 -20.00 -7.98 0.47
CA ILE A 504 -20.95 -8.31 1.54
C ILE A 504 -21.09 -7.12 2.48
N ARG A 505 -22.32 -6.91 2.96
CA ARG A 505 -22.68 -5.71 3.71
C ARG A 505 -23.42 -6.01 5.00
N SER A 506 -23.38 -5.07 5.94
CA SER A 506 -24.11 -5.17 7.20
C SER A 506 -25.59 -4.81 7.08
N LEU A 507 -25.97 -3.98 6.10
CA LEU A 507 -27.35 -3.61 5.78
C LEU A 507 -27.67 -3.83 4.29
N PRO A 508 -28.96 -3.93 3.92
CA PRO A 508 -29.40 -4.01 2.53
C PRO A 508 -29.40 -2.63 1.87
N SER A 509 -28.25 -1.95 1.88
CA SER A 509 -28.07 -0.65 1.24
C SER A 509 -26.63 -0.45 0.77
N THR A 510 -26.43 0.44 -0.19
CA THR A 510 -25.11 0.96 -0.54
C THR A 510 -24.69 2.19 0.25
N ASP A 511 -25.59 2.73 1.09
CA ASP A 511 -25.37 3.95 1.86
C ASP A 511 -24.20 3.82 2.86
N PRO A 512 -23.62 4.95 3.31
CA PRO A 512 -22.51 4.96 4.27
C PRO A 512 -22.80 4.25 5.59
N GLU A 513 -24.06 4.19 6.02
CA GLU A 513 -24.49 3.46 7.22
C GLU A 513 -24.37 1.93 7.07
N SER A 514 -24.21 1.44 5.84
CA SER A 514 -24.02 0.02 5.55
C SER A 514 -22.55 -0.33 5.36
N ASP A 515 -21.93 -0.85 6.42
CA ASP A 515 -20.54 -1.33 6.40
C ASP A 515 -20.30 -2.39 5.31
N VAL A 516 -19.13 -2.31 4.68
CA VAL A 516 -18.61 -3.36 3.80
C VAL A 516 -17.76 -4.31 4.63
N LEU A 517 -18.25 -5.55 4.79
CA LEU A 517 -17.68 -6.54 5.71
C LEU A 517 -16.56 -7.37 5.08
N GLY A 518 -16.52 -7.41 3.75
CA GLY A 518 -15.60 -8.25 3.01
C GLY A 518 -16.06 -8.51 1.58
N LEU A 519 -15.46 -9.53 0.98
CA LEU A 519 -15.72 -9.95 -0.39
C LEU A 519 -15.96 -11.46 -0.41
N LEU A 520 -16.88 -11.90 -1.26
CA LEU A 520 -17.08 -13.31 -1.60
C LEU A 520 -16.77 -13.52 -3.08
N ASP A 521 -16.18 -14.66 -3.40
CA ASP A 521 -15.83 -15.01 -4.77
C ASP A 521 -16.85 -15.94 -5.40
N LYS A 522 -16.81 -16.03 -6.74
CA LYS A 522 -17.72 -16.84 -7.52
C LYS A 522 -17.65 -18.30 -7.05
N GLY A 523 -18.82 -18.94 -6.95
CA GLY A 523 -18.96 -20.30 -6.47
C GLY A 523 -18.95 -20.44 -4.95
N THR A 524 -18.85 -19.33 -4.19
CA THR A 524 -19.00 -19.41 -2.73
C THR A 524 -20.43 -19.88 -2.41
N PRO A 525 -20.60 -21.02 -1.70
CA PRO A 525 -21.92 -21.49 -1.29
C PRO A 525 -22.48 -20.58 -0.21
N VAL A 526 -23.76 -20.24 -0.35
CA VAL A 526 -24.47 -19.36 0.57
C VAL A 526 -25.85 -19.93 0.88
N GLU A 527 -26.33 -19.71 2.09
CA GLU A 527 -27.69 -20.05 2.48
C GLU A 527 -28.53 -18.77 2.49
N ILE A 528 -29.64 -18.76 1.74
CA ILE A 528 -30.54 -17.61 1.69
C ILE A 528 -31.42 -17.59 2.95
N LYS A 529 -31.36 -16.50 3.72
CA LYS A 529 -32.17 -16.30 4.93
C LYS A 529 -33.42 -15.47 4.70
N SER A 530 -33.30 -14.39 3.94
CA SER A 530 -34.42 -13.48 3.65
C SER A 530 -34.12 -12.58 2.46
N ARG A 531 -35.13 -11.88 1.95
CA ARG A 531 -34.97 -10.85 0.91
C ARG A 531 -35.57 -9.51 1.37
N LYS A 532 -35.00 -8.41 0.91
CA LYS A 532 -35.52 -7.04 1.14
C LYS A 532 -35.21 -6.18 -0.08
N GLY A 533 -36.22 -5.91 -0.91
CA GLY A 533 -36.02 -5.28 -2.21
C GLY A 533 -35.06 -6.12 -3.06
N ASP A 534 -34.09 -5.45 -3.69
CA ASP A 534 -33.05 -6.11 -4.51
C ASP A 534 -31.97 -6.82 -3.67
N TRP A 535 -32.04 -6.77 -2.34
CA TRP A 535 -31.02 -7.34 -1.47
C TRP A 535 -31.43 -8.70 -0.91
N ILE A 536 -30.46 -9.58 -0.79
CA ILE A 536 -30.61 -10.92 -0.25
C ILE A 536 -29.75 -11.02 1.02
N ARG A 537 -30.37 -11.44 2.11
CA ARG A 537 -29.67 -11.78 3.36
C ARG A 537 -29.21 -13.22 3.27
N LEU A 538 -27.93 -13.43 3.49
CA LEU A 538 -27.25 -14.70 3.31
C LEU A 538 -26.52 -15.09 4.58
N ARG A 539 -26.54 -16.37 4.92
CA ARG A 539 -25.59 -16.94 5.87
C ARG A 539 -24.39 -17.46 5.10
N VAL A 540 -23.21 -16.99 5.48
CA VAL A 540 -21.95 -17.43 4.89
C VAL A 540 -21.27 -18.37 5.86
N THR A 541 -21.15 -19.63 5.47
CA THR A 541 -20.57 -20.72 6.30
C THR A 541 -19.05 -20.65 6.36
N ARG A 542 -18.41 -19.92 5.43
CA ARG A 542 -17.00 -19.53 5.54
C ARG A 542 -16.88 -18.36 6.50
N SER A 543 -15.98 -18.49 7.48
CA SER A 543 -15.85 -17.57 8.61
C SER A 543 -15.54 -16.14 8.15
N ILE A 544 -16.55 -15.28 8.17
CA ILE A 544 -16.39 -13.82 8.09
C ILE A 544 -16.11 -13.30 9.48
N ALA A 545 -15.27 -12.26 9.57
CA ALA A 545 -14.97 -11.61 10.83
C ALA A 545 -16.09 -10.64 11.25
N GLY A 546 -16.40 -10.60 12.54
CA GLY A 546 -17.32 -9.62 13.14
C GLY A 546 -16.73 -9.06 14.43
N TRP A 547 -17.34 -7.99 14.96
CA TRP A 547 -16.89 -7.34 16.18
C TRP A 547 -17.84 -7.59 17.35
N VAL A 548 -17.27 -7.90 18.52
CA VAL A 548 -17.99 -8.12 19.77
C VAL A 548 -17.30 -7.32 20.87
N ALA A 549 -18.08 -6.72 21.76
CA ALA A 549 -17.55 -5.99 22.91
C ALA A 549 -16.82 -6.96 23.87
N SER A 550 -15.63 -6.57 24.34
CA SER A 550 -14.70 -7.47 25.01
C SER A 550 -15.27 -8.08 26.29
N GLU A 551 -16.10 -7.33 27.02
CA GLU A 551 -16.76 -7.76 28.25
C GLU A 551 -17.83 -8.84 28.02
N ARG A 552 -18.19 -9.11 26.76
CA ARG A 552 -19.10 -10.19 26.36
C ARG A 552 -18.40 -11.51 26.10
N LEU A 553 -17.07 -11.54 26.13
CA LEU A 553 -16.27 -12.74 25.88
C LEU A 553 -15.45 -13.13 27.11
N THR A 554 -15.24 -14.43 27.28
CA THR A 554 -14.30 -14.99 28.27
C THR A 554 -13.15 -15.64 27.52
N ILE A 555 -11.92 -15.15 27.73
CA ILE A 555 -10.74 -15.63 27.01
C ILE A 555 -9.91 -16.53 27.93
N PRO A 556 -10.02 -17.86 27.83
CA PRO A 556 -9.11 -18.74 28.53
C PRO A 556 -7.69 -18.51 27.99
N GLY A 557 -6.71 -18.34 28.89
CA GLY A 557 -5.31 -18.08 28.53
C GLY A 557 -4.67 -19.14 27.62
N SER A 558 -5.30 -20.31 27.48
CA SER A 558 -4.96 -21.38 26.54
C SER A 558 -6.20 -21.99 25.90
N ILE A 559 -6.04 -22.59 24.72
CA ILE A 559 -7.12 -23.36 24.06
C ILE A 559 -7.34 -24.66 24.83
N SER A 560 -8.54 -24.87 25.39
CA SER A 560 -8.90 -26.13 26.06
C SER A 560 -9.35 -27.19 25.05
N ALA A 561 -9.20 -28.47 25.42
CA ALA A 561 -9.71 -29.58 24.61
C ALA A 561 -11.24 -29.48 24.40
N ASP A 562 -11.97 -29.05 25.42
CA ASP A 562 -13.43 -28.84 25.35
C ASP A 562 -13.80 -27.73 24.36
N TRP A 563 -13.04 -26.63 24.35
CA TRP A 563 -13.24 -25.54 23.39
C TRP A 563 -13.03 -26.05 21.95
N GLN A 564 -11.94 -26.78 21.72
CA GLN A 564 -11.60 -27.31 20.39
C GLN A 564 -12.66 -28.31 19.91
N LYS A 565 -13.05 -29.25 20.77
CA LYS A 565 -14.11 -30.22 20.48
C LYS A 565 -15.41 -29.52 20.12
N ARG A 566 -15.85 -28.54 20.92
CA ARG A 566 -17.11 -27.82 20.66
C ARG A 566 -17.07 -27.02 19.37
N TRP A 567 -15.93 -26.38 19.07
CA TRP A 567 -15.72 -25.66 17.82
C TRP A 567 -15.85 -26.60 16.61
N ASP A 568 -15.18 -27.76 16.65
CA ASP A 568 -15.20 -28.74 15.56
C ASP A 568 -16.59 -29.39 15.39
N ASP A 569 -17.26 -29.72 16.49
CA ASP A 569 -18.62 -30.29 16.49
C ASP A 569 -19.60 -29.35 15.76
N ILE A 570 -19.61 -28.06 16.12
CA ILE A 570 -20.49 -27.05 15.51
C ILE A 570 -20.18 -26.87 14.02
N ARG A 571 -18.90 -26.82 13.65
CA ARG A 571 -18.50 -26.68 12.25
C ARG A 571 -18.84 -27.92 11.42
N SER A 572 -18.82 -29.10 12.02
CA SER A 572 -19.19 -30.34 11.34
C SER A 572 -20.68 -30.38 11.02
N GLN A 573 -21.53 -29.87 11.91
CA GLN A 573 -22.98 -29.77 11.73
C GLN A 573 -23.39 -28.70 10.71
N ASN A 574 -22.60 -27.63 10.57
CA ASN A 574 -22.86 -26.51 9.66
C ASN A 574 -22.18 -26.63 8.27
N ARG A 575 -21.60 -27.80 7.94
CA ARG A 575 -21.05 -28.07 6.60
C ARG A 575 -22.18 -28.46 5.64
N LEU A 576 -22.54 -27.54 4.75
CA LEU A 576 -23.08 -27.86 3.42
C LEU A 576 -21.90 -28.10 2.46
#